data_AF-A8SML8-F1
#
_entry.id   AF-A8SML8-F1
#
_cell.length_a   1.000
_cell.length_b   1.000
_cell.length_c   1.000
_cell.angle_alpha   90.00
_cell.angle_beta   90.00
_cell.angle_gamma   90.00
#
_symmetry.space_group_name_H-M   'P 1'
#
loop_
_entity.id
_entity.type
_entity.pdbx_description
1 polymer ?
#
loop_
_entity_poly.entity_id
_entity_poly.type
_entity_poly.pdbx_seq_one_letter_code
_entity_poly.pdbx_strand_id
1 'polypeptide(L)'
;MRSYSFNTYQKDAYVFAFVIVMISLLGLFIGGIISKALLKIKNKKRLDVDSNDKLKSSIWLKNIRIVSLTVYILTYPFYALRLIERLIFKLNTSYYIYYASFKSNLPYFTYILSVFTVYSMCVYLASKPNKRNATIVLVSNLFANAIYLFIGTRNPFILSLIFSFIYYFIRGQEDIKNKWIGVKEKILIFTSLPIIIVGMGLLNYVRDNVEVSNFKIFDIFIDFIYKQGTSFGVLAKGFLYNSNIAVRSFTNFTFGPIVEYFTHGNFGKLLFDTKPFTATTNSIELAIKSNSYAHNLSYIAMKGDYLQGHGLGSSFIMENFTDYGYLGVFLFSVALGFLFIRMLNVSYRNKILPFVCTLIILNNLFFMPRSSFSESFSILLTFQFWFIIILIFVVAKLISKENSYTIFKIKEI
;
A
#
# COMPACT_ATOMS: atom_id res chain seq x y z
N MET A 1 2.01 13.40 31.98
CA MET A 1 1.08 13.81 30.91
C MET A 1 1.80 14.82 30.03
N ARG A 2 1.97 14.57 28.72
CA ARG A 2 2.58 15.55 27.80
C ARG A 2 1.65 16.76 27.71
N SER A 3 2.19 17.97 27.90
CA SER A 3 1.49 19.21 27.56
C SER A 3 1.28 19.23 26.03
N TYR A 4 0.05 19.05 25.59
CA TYR A 4 -0.30 19.21 24.17
C TYR A 4 -0.24 20.71 23.85
N SER A 5 0.90 21.19 23.36
CA SER A 5 1.05 22.58 22.94
C SER A 5 0.57 22.73 21.49
N PHE A 6 -0.48 23.53 21.29
CA PHE A 6 -0.97 23.88 19.95
C PHE A 6 -0.04 24.82 19.18
N ASN A 7 1.02 25.34 19.82
CA ASN A 7 2.00 26.27 19.24
C ASN A 7 3.31 25.57 18.86
N THR A 8 3.23 24.40 18.22
CA THR A 8 4.44 23.63 17.87
C THR A 8 5.20 24.24 16.67
N TYR A 9 4.49 24.96 15.78
CA TYR A 9 5.06 25.56 14.58
C TYR A 9 4.75 27.06 14.47
N GLN A 10 5.45 27.76 13.59
CA GLN A 10 5.14 29.16 13.26
C GLN A 10 3.79 29.27 12.53
N LYS A 11 3.11 30.42 12.67
CA LYS A 11 1.78 30.68 12.07
C LYS A 11 1.77 30.39 10.56
N ASP A 12 2.82 30.78 9.84
CA ASP A 12 2.90 30.63 8.39
C ASP A 12 2.95 29.15 7.97
N ALA A 13 3.62 28.30 8.74
CA ALA A 13 3.66 26.86 8.49
C ALA A 13 2.28 26.21 8.66
N TYR A 14 1.47 26.68 9.62
CA TYR A 14 0.08 26.24 9.77
C TYR A 14 -0.77 26.67 8.58
N VAL A 15 -0.71 27.96 8.20
CA VAL A 15 -1.46 28.49 7.06
C VAL A 15 -1.11 27.74 5.78
N PHE A 16 0.19 27.54 5.52
CA PHE A 16 0.68 26.75 4.40
C PHE A 16 0.07 25.34 4.38
N ALA A 17 0.18 24.61 5.49
CA ALA A 17 -0.27 23.21 5.57
C ALA A 17 -1.78 23.08 5.38
N PHE A 18 -2.59 24.03 5.88
CA PHE A 18 -4.03 24.04 5.62
C PHE A 18 -4.36 24.35 4.16
N VAL A 19 -3.74 25.38 3.58
CA VAL A 19 -3.97 25.79 2.19
C VAL A 19 -3.63 24.65 1.23
N ILE A 20 -2.50 23.99 1.41
CA ILE A 20 -2.06 22.94 0.50
C ILE A 20 -2.92 21.67 0.58
N VAL A 21 -3.43 21.34 1.78
CA VAL A 21 -4.43 20.28 1.96
C VAL A 21 -5.74 20.64 1.25
N MET A 22 -6.21 21.88 1.37
CA MET A 22 -7.41 22.34 0.66
C MET A 22 -7.25 22.23 -0.86
N ILE A 23 -6.10 22.66 -1.40
CA ILE A 23 -5.79 22.55 -2.84
C ILE A 23 -5.82 21.09 -3.27
N SER A 24 -5.22 20.19 -2.49
CA SER A 24 -5.22 18.75 -2.79
C SER A 24 -6.64 18.16 -2.79
N LEU A 25 -7.46 18.50 -1.79
CA LEU A 25 -8.86 18.05 -1.71
C LEU A 25 -9.71 18.58 -2.87
N LEU A 26 -9.53 19.85 -3.25
CA LEU A 26 -10.20 20.45 -4.41
C LEU A 26 -9.81 19.73 -5.70
N GLY A 27 -8.51 19.45 -5.89
CA GLY A 27 -8.02 18.69 -7.03
C GLY A 27 -8.64 17.29 -7.11
N LEU A 28 -8.64 16.54 -6.00
CA LEU A 28 -9.27 15.21 -5.91
C LEU A 28 -10.76 15.25 -6.29
N PHE A 29 -11.50 16.24 -5.79
CA PHE A 29 -12.93 16.40 -6.08
C PHE A 29 -13.18 16.69 -7.56
N ILE A 30 -12.45 17.65 -8.15
CA ILE A 30 -12.55 18.02 -9.56
C ILE A 30 -12.22 16.82 -10.46
N GLY A 31 -11.12 16.11 -10.16
CA GLY A 31 -10.71 14.90 -10.89
C GLY A 31 -11.79 13.82 -10.87
N GLY A 32 -12.42 13.62 -9.72
CA GLY A 32 -13.54 12.69 -9.57
C GLY A 32 -14.76 13.06 -10.42
N ILE A 33 -15.14 14.35 -10.45
CA ILE A 33 -16.24 14.85 -11.29
C ILE A 33 -15.95 14.62 -12.77
N ILE A 34 -14.74 14.98 -13.23
CA ILE A 34 -14.31 14.81 -14.63
C ILE A 34 -14.41 13.33 -15.03
N SER A 35 -13.89 12.43 -14.19
CA SER A 35 -13.91 10.99 -14.46
C SER A 35 -15.34 10.44 -14.55
N LYS A 36 -16.22 10.85 -13.62
CA LYS A 36 -17.64 10.47 -13.60
C LYS A 36 -18.36 10.94 -14.87
N ALA A 37 -18.13 12.18 -15.30
CA ALA A 37 -18.72 12.73 -16.52
C ALA A 37 -18.30 11.93 -17.76
N LEU A 38 -17.01 11.62 -17.90
CA LEU A 38 -16.49 10.83 -19.02
C LEU A 38 -17.00 9.38 -19.04
N LEU A 39 -17.21 8.77 -17.87
CA LEU A 39 -17.79 7.43 -17.78
C LEU A 39 -19.27 7.41 -18.21
N LYS A 40 -20.05 8.41 -17.84
CA LYS A 40 -21.46 8.54 -18.24
C LYS A 40 -21.62 8.57 -19.77
N ILE A 41 -20.73 9.28 -20.46
CA ILE A 41 -20.71 9.36 -21.93
C ILE A 41 -20.39 7.99 -22.56
N LYS A 42 -19.42 7.25 -21.99
CA LYS A 42 -18.96 5.97 -22.53
C LYS A 42 -19.96 4.82 -22.33
N ASN A 43 -20.66 4.78 -21.19
CA ASN A 43 -21.60 3.71 -20.89
C ASN A 43 -22.88 3.78 -21.75
N LYS A 44 -23.24 4.96 -22.28
CA LYS A 44 -24.38 5.13 -23.21
C LYS A 44 -24.17 4.44 -24.58
N LYS A 45 -22.93 4.05 -24.91
CA LYS A 45 -22.54 3.50 -26.23
C LYS A 45 -22.27 1.99 -26.26
N ARG A 46 -22.50 1.25 -25.16
CA ARG A 46 -22.23 -0.20 -25.11
C ARG A 46 -23.39 -0.96 -24.48
N LEU A 47 -24.27 -1.43 -25.34
CA LEU A 47 -25.11 -2.60 -25.10
C LEU A 47 -24.66 -3.68 -26.09
N ASP A 48 -24.86 -4.92 -25.70
CA ASP A 48 -24.53 -6.17 -26.41
C ASP A 48 -23.13 -6.76 -26.15
N VAL A 49 -23.13 -7.83 -25.33
CA VAL A 49 -22.04 -8.80 -25.23
C VAL A 49 -22.66 -10.19 -25.31
N ASP A 50 -22.14 -10.95 -26.28
CA ASP A 50 -22.56 -12.26 -26.74
C ASP A 50 -22.48 -13.36 -25.65
N SER A 51 -23.34 -14.37 -25.74
CA SER A 51 -23.57 -15.37 -24.70
C SER A 51 -22.50 -16.49 -24.67
N ASN A 52 -21.88 -16.81 -25.81
CA ASN A 52 -20.83 -17.83 -25.92
C ASN A 52 -19.51 -17.41 -25.25
N ASP A 53 -19.20 -16.12 -25.22
CA ASP A 53 -18.03 -15.59 -24.48
C ASP A 53 -18.15 -15.80 -22.97
N LYS A 54 -19.37 -15.85 -22.43
CA LYS A 54 -19.60 -16.01 -20.98
C LYS A 54 -19.14 -17.38 -20.48
N LEU A 55 -19.42 -18.46 -21.21
CA LEU A 55 -19.06 -19.81 -20.77
C LEU A 55 -17.54 -20.02 -20.78
N LYS A 56 -16.86 -19.65 -21.86
CA LYS A 56 -15.39 -19.72 -21.97
C LYS A 56 -14.69 -18.82 -20.95
N SER A 57 -15.26 -17.64 -20.68
CA SER A 57 -14.76 -16.74 -19.63
C SER A 57 -14.89 -17.36 -18.23
N SER A 58 -15.93 -18.17 -17.97
CA SER A 58 -16.18 -18.78 -16.67
C SER A 58 -15.19 -19.90 -16.32
N ILE A 59 -14.83 -20.74 -17.31
CA ILE A 59 -13.81 -21.80 -17.14
C ILE A 59 -12.44 -21.17 -16.90
N TRP A 60 -12.09 -20.15 -17.70
CA TRP A 60 -10.85 -19.41 -17.53
C TRP A 60 -10.74 -18.72 -16.17
N LEU A 61 -11.82 -18.08 -15.70
CA LEU A 61 -11.90 -17.48 -14.36
C LEU A 61 -11.70 -18.52 -13.24
N LYS A 62 -12.31 -19.71 -13.39
CA LYS A 62 -12.15 -20.81 -12.43
C LYS A 62 -10.69 -21.27 -12.36
N ASN A 63 -10.03 -21.42 -13.51
CA ASN A 63 -8.63 -21.85 -13.55
C ASN A 63 -7.68 -20.79 -12.95
N ILE A 64 -7.89 -19.50 -13.27
CA ILE A 64 -7.12 -18.42 -12.64
C ILE A 64 -7.28 -18.46 -11.12
N ARG A 65 -8.51 -18.67 -10.63
CA ARG A 65 -8.78 -18.76 -9.19
C ARG A 65 -8.01 -19.91 -8.54
N ILE A 66 -8.00 -21.09 -9.15
CA ILE A 66 -7.28 -22.26 -8.63
C ILE A 66 -5.78 -21.98 -8.60
N VAL A 67 -5.21 -21.57 -9.74
CA VAL A 67 -3.76 -21.34 -9.86
C VAL A 67 -3.28 -20.25 -8.90
N SER A 68 -3.98 -19.12 -8.84
CA SER A 68 -3.63 -18.02 -7.91
C SER A 68 -3.73 -18.43 -6.44
N LEU A 69 -4.73 -19.24 -6.06
CA LEU A 69 -4.85 -19.77 -4.71
C LEU A 69 -3.71 -20.73 -4.38
N THR A 70 -3.34 -21.61 -5.31
CA THR A 70 -2.20 -22.52 -5.14
C THR A 70 -0.90 -21.75 -4.94
N VAL A 71 -0.64 -20.75 -5.79
CA VAL A 71 0.54 -19.89 -5.63
C VAL A 71 0.52 -19.18 -4.28
N TYR A 72 -0.62 -18.62 -3.87
CA TYR A 72 -0.77 -17.95 -2.58
C TYR A 72 -0.42 -18.87 -1.40
N ILE A 73 -0.97 -20.10 -1.38
CA ILE A 73 -0.71 -21.07 -0.30
C ILE A 73 0.76 -21.48 -0.27
N LEU A 74 1.39 -21.67 -1.44
CA LEU A 74 2.81 -22.03 -1.52
C LEU A 74 3.75 -20.89 -1.08
N THR A 75 3.40 -19.64 -1.38
CA THR A 75 4.26 -18.48 -1.07
C THR A 75 4.03 -17.91 0.33
N TYR A 76 2.85 -18.14 0.92
CA TYR A 76 2.48 -17.61 2.24
C TYR A 76 3.44 -18.00 3.38
N PRO A 77 3.94 -19.26 3.50
CA PRO A 77 4.92 -19.62 4.51
C PRO A 77 6.22 -18.79 4.42
N PHE A 78 6.69 -18.47 3.21
CA PHE A 78 7.88 -17.64 3.02
C PHE A 78 7.63 -16.19 3.45
N TYR A 79 6.42 -15.67 3.23
CA TYR A 79 6.04 -14.37 3.76
C TYR A 79 6.05 -14.36 5.29
N ALA A 80 5.40 -15.34 5.93
CA ALA A 80 5.36 -15.45 7.38
C ALA A 80 6.76 -15.65 7.99
N LEU A 81 7.59 -16.51 7.38
CA LEU A 81 8.95 -16.79 7.84
C LEU A 81 9.83 -15.53 7.88
N ARG A 82 9.71 -14.65 6.88
CA ARG A 82 10.44 -13.36 6.88
C ARG A 82 9.94 -12.39 7.94
N LEU A 83 8.65 -12.43 8.28
CA LEU A 83 8.09 -11.64 9.36
C LEU A 83 8.56 -12.15 10.72
N ILE A 84 8.66 -13.47 10.89
CA ILE A 84 9.20 -14.11 12.09
C ILE A 84 10.67 -13.77 12.27
N GLU A 85 11.49 -13.76 11.21
CA GLU A 85 12.90 -13.33 11.31
C GLU A 85 13.01 -11.89 11.86
N ARG A 86 12.21 -10.97 11.32
CA ARG A 86 12.17 -9.58 11.80
C ARG A 86 11.70 -9.48 13.25
N LEU A 87 10.73 -10.31 13.64
CA LEU A 87 10.24 -10.40 15.01
C LEU A 87 11.34 -10.87 15.96
N ILE A 88 12.04 -11.95 15.63
CA ILE A 88 13.13 -12.50 16.45
C ILE A 88 14.23 -11.44 16.63
N PHE A 89 14.63 -10.76 15.55
CA PHE A 89 15.62 -9.68 15.65
C PHE A 89 15.14 -8.58 16.60
N LYS A 90 13.88 -8.14 16.48
CA LYS A 90 13.31 -7.11 17.35
C LYS A 90 13.17 -7.57 18.80
N LEU A 91 12.90 -8.85 19.06
CA LEU A 91 12.82 -9.37 20.45
C LEU A 91 14.20 -9.34 21.13
N ASN A 92 15.27 -9.50 20.36
CA ASN A 92 16.64 -9.45 20.86
C ASN A 92 17.25 -8.04 20.88
N THR A 93 16.56 -7.04 20.34
CA THR A 93 17.08 -5.66 20.18
C THR A 93 16.01 -4.61 20.50
N SER A 94 16.30 -3.32 20.34
CA SER A 94 15.30 -2.26 20.45
C SER A 94 14.63 -1.95 19.10
N TYR A 95 13.45 -1.34 19.14
CA TYR A 95 12.72 -0.91 17.93
C TYR A 95 13.58 -0.03 17.01
N TYR A 96 14.32 0.92 17.57
CA TYR A 96 15.15 1.86 16.81
C TYR A 96 16.40 1.17 16.24
N ILE A 97 17.01 0.25 16.98
CA ILE A 97 18.14 -0.58 16.49
C ILE A 97 17.70 -1.45 15.31
N TYR A 98 16.47 -1.98 15.32
CA TYR A 98 15.91 -2.67 14.16
C TYR A 98 15.91 -1.80 12.90
N TYR A 99 15.52 -0.52 13.00
CA TYR A 99 15.55 0.39 11.84
C TYR A 99 16.95 0.84 11.43
N ALA A 100 17.90 0.87 12.36
CA ALA A 100 19.27 1.29 12.06
C ALA A 100 20.14 0.16 11.48
N SER A 101 19.94 -1.09 11.93
CA SER A 101 20.94 -2.16 11.75
C SER A 101 20.41 -3.50 11.20
N PHE A 102 19.09 -3.66 11.03
CA PHE A 102 18.55 -4.95 10.60
C PHE A 102 19.05 -5.35 9.20
N LYS A 103 19.59 -6.56 9.10
CA LYS A 103 19.94 -7.24 7.85
C LYS A 103 19.41 -8.66 7.89
N SER A 104 18.70 -9.06 6.83
CA SER A 104 18.16 -10.42 6.72
C SER A 104 19.28 -11.40 6.40
N ASN A 105 19.28 -12.53 7.10
CA ASN A 105 20.21 -13.65 6.89
C ASN A 105 19.60 -14.72 5.99
N LEU A 106 18.31 -14.58 5.63
CA LEU A 106 17.62 -15.54 4.77
C LEU A 106 18.11 -15.47 3.32
N PRO A 107 18.14 -16.61 2.61
CA PRO A 107 18.47 -16.63 1.19
C PRO A 107 17.54 -15.76 0.35
N TYR A 108 18.08 -15.12 -0.69
CA TYR A 108 17.33 -14.14 -1.52
C TYR A 108 16.06 -14.72 -2.16
N PHE A 109 16.00 -16.02 -2.47
CA PHE A 109 14.79 -16.61 -3.04
C PHE A 109 13.57 -16.49 -2.10
N THR A 110 13.79 -16.48 -0.77
CA THR A 110 12.72 -16.26 0.21
C THR A 110 12.08 -14.88 0.06
N TYR A 111 12.88 -13.86 -0.31
CA TYR A 111 12.40 -12.53 -0.63
C TYR A 111 11.47 -12.58 -1.84
N ILE A 112 11.90 -13.19 -2.93
CA ILE A 112 11.13 -13.27 -4.18
C ILE A 112 9.79 -13.95 -3.92
N LEU A 113 9.80 -15.13 -3.28
CA LEU A 113 8.57 -15.87 -2.97
C LEU A 113 7.64 -15.08 -2.04
N SER A 114 8.18 -14.41 -1.02
CA SER A 114 7.35 -13.62 -0.10
C SER A 114 6.58 -12.48 -0.79
N VAL A 115 7.17 -11.86 -1.82
CA VAL A 115 6.55 -10.78 -2.58
C VAL A 115 5.40 -11.32 -3.44
N PHE A 116 5.51 -12.54 -3.97
CA PHE A 116 4.46 -13.18 -4.75
C PHE A 116 3.18 -13.46 -3.95
N THR A 117 3.24 -13.51 -2.62
CA THR A 117 2.05 -13.72 -1.76
C THR A 117 1.03 -12.60 -1.95
N VAL A 118 1.45 -11.33 -1.93
CA VAL A 118 0.52 -10.21 -2.11
C VAL A 118 -0.03 -10.18 -3.53
N TYR A 119 0.81 -10.46 -4.52
CA TYR A 119 0.40 -10.44 -5.94
C TYR A 119 -0.60 -11.56 -6.24
N SER A 120 -0.31 -12.79 -5.81
CA SER A 120 -1.21 -13.94 -5.99
C SER A 120 -2.53 -13.76 -5.24
N MET A 121 -2.50 -13.18 -4.03
CA MET A 121 -3.69 -12.76 -3.31
C MET A 121 -4.55 -11.80 -4.15
N CYS A 122 -3.95 -10.74 -4.70
CA CYS A 122 -4.68 -9.78 -5.53
C CYS A 122 -5.28 -10.43 -6.79
N VAL A 123 -4.56 -11.34 -7.44
CA VAL A 123 -5.10 -12.12 -8.59
C VAL A 123 -6.27 -13.01 -8.17
N TYR A 124 -6.12 -13.70 -7.05
CA TYR A 124 -7.17 -14.55 -6.50
C TYR A 124 -8.42 -13.74 -6.20
N LEU A 125 -8.30 -12.61 -5.50
CA LEU A 125 -9.41 -11.72 -5.18
C LEU A 125 -10.03 -11.09 -6.44
N ALA A 126 -9.21 -10.77 -7.46
CA ALA A 126 -9.69 -10.28 -8.74
C ALA A 126 -10.51 -11.32 -9.53
N SER A 127 -10.30 -12.62 -9.28
CA SER A 127 -11.14 -13.70 -9.83
C SER A 127 -12.54 -13.79 -9.20
N LYS A 128 -12.86 -12.87 -8.27
CA LYS A 128 -14.14 -12.75 -7.58
C LYS A 128 -14.63 -14.05 -6.91
N PRO A 129 -13.87 -14.63 -5.97
CA PRO A 129 -14.28 -15.83 -5.23
C PRO A 129 -15.50 -15.56 -4.34
N ASN A 130 -16.11 -16.65 -3.87
CA ASN A 130 -17.24 -16.60 -2.93
C ASN A 130 -16.83 -15.92 -1.62
N LYS A 131 -17.81 -15.30 -0.93
CA LYS A 131 -17.60 -14.55 0.32
C LYS A 131 -16.70 -15.29 1.31
N ARG A 132 -17.04 -16.54 1.67
CA ARG A 132 -16.26 -17.37 2.61
C ARG A 132 -14.79 -17.51 2.20
N ASN A 133 -14.53 -17.85 0.94
CA ASN A 133 -13.16 -18.11 0.48
C ASN A 133 -12.36 -16.80 0.34
N ALA A 134 -13.02 -15.69 0.01
CA ALA A 134 -12.39 -14.37 0.04
C ALA A 134 -12.03 -13.97 1.48
N THR A 135 -12.95 -14.18 2.43
CA THR A 135 -12.73 -13.91 3.85
C THR A 135 -11.53 -14.67 4.40
N ILE A 136 -11.38 -15.96 4.08
CA ILE A 136 -10.26 -16.78 4.55
C ILE A 136 -8.92 -16.19 4.10
N VAL A 137 -8.81 -15.81 2.81
CA VAL A 137 -7.58 -15.22 2.27
C VAL A 137 -7.30 -13.84 2.90
N LEU A 138 -8.30 -12.99 3.05
CA LEU A 138 -8.14 -11.68 3.70
C LEU A 138 -7.74 -11.81 5.19
N VAL A 139 -8.35 -12.74 5.92
CA VAL A 139 -8.04 -13.01 7.34
C VAL A 139 -6.64 -13.60 7.49
N SER A 140 -6.21 -14.50 6.59
CA SER A 140 -4.83 -15.01 6.63
C SER A 140 -3.81 -13.90 6.38
N ASN A 141 -4.06 -13.00 5.42
CA ASN A 141 -3.20 -11.83 5.20
C ASN A 141 -3.20 -10.88 6.43
N LEU A 142 -4.35 -10.67 7.07
CA LEU A 142 -4.43 -9.92 8.33
C LEU A 142 -3.61 -10.55 9.44
N PHE A 143 -3.67 -11.88 9.57
CA PHE A 143 -2.93 -12.62 10.59
C PHE A 143 -1.41 -12.50 10.38
N ALA A 144 -0.94 -12.69 9.15
CA ALA A 144 0.48 -12.45 8.83
C ALA A 144 0.88 -11.01 9.16
N ASN A 145 0.09 -10.02 8.76
CA ASN A 145 0.40 -8.61 9.05
C ASN A 145 0.21 -8.22 10.53
N ALA A 146 -0.47 -9.02 11.34
CA ALA A 146 -0.53 -8.79 12.79
C ALA A 146 0.84 -8.98 13.46
N ILE A 147 1.73 -9.78 12.88
CA ILE A 147 3.12 -9.94 13.35
C ILE A 147 3.84 -8.59 13.38
N TYR A 148 3.56 -7.70 12.43
CA TYR A 148 4.12 -6.35 12.40
C TYR A 148 3.75 -5.50 13.62
N LEU A 149 2.61 -5.77 14.28
CA LEU A 149 2.24 -5.06 15.51
C LEU A 149 3.21 -5.39 16.65
N PHE A 150 3.63 -6.66 16.77
CA PHE A 150 4.61 -7.09 17.76
C PHE A 150 6.02 -6.56 17.48
N ILE A 151 6.34 -6.36 16.20
CA ILE A 151 7.55 -5.65 15.77
C ILE A 151 7.48 -4.16 16.17
N GLY A 152 6.29 -3.59 16.33
CA GLY A 152 6.04 -2.18 16.67
C GLY A 152 5.67 -1.32 15.46
N THR A 153 5.43 -1.94 14.30
CA THR A 153 5.08 -1.26 13.04
C THR A 153 3.60 -1.43 12.74
N ARG A 154 2.84 -0.35 12.83
CA ARG A 154 1.37 -0.39 12.76
C ARG A 154 0.81 -0.37 11.34
N ASN A 155 1.51 0.28 10.43
CA ASN A 155 1.00 0.60 9.09
C ASN A 155 0.60 -0.66 8.29
N PRO A 156 1.42 -1.73 8.21
CA PRO A 156 1.06 -2.91 7.42
C PRO A 156 -0.25 -3.57 7.87
N PHE A 157 -0.47 -3.66 9.18
CA PHE A 157 -1.70 -4.21 9.74
C PHE A 157 -2.92 -3.34 9.43
N ILE A 158 -2.84 -2.03 9.67
CA ILE A 158 -3.94 -1.09 9.39
C ILE A 158 -4.27 -1.07 7.89
N LEU A 159 -3.26 -1.10 7.01
CA LEU A 159 -3.48 -1.14 5.57
C LEU A 159 -4.16 -2.44 5.15
N SER A 160 -3.77 -3.58 5.71
CA SER A 160 -4.46 -4.85 5.43
C SER A 160 -5.92 -4.87 5.91
N LEU A 161 -6.26 -4.17 6.99
CA LEU A 161 -7.64 -3.97 7.45
C LEU A 161 -8.43 -3.09 6.46
N ILE A 162 -7.88 -1.94 6.09
CA ILE A 162 -8.50 -1.02 5.12
C ILE A 162 -8.70 -1.71 3.77
N PHE A 163 -7.68 -2.42 3.28
CA PHE A 163 -7.75 -3.19 2.04
C PHE A 163 -8.88 -4.24 2.10
N SER A 164 -8.98 -4.98 3.20
CA SER A 164 -10.05 -5.97 3.40
C SER A 164 -11.44 -5.32 3.41
N PHE A 165 -11.59 -4.19 4.10
CA PHE A 165 -12.84 -3.42 4.13
C PHE A 165 -13.24 -2.93 2.73
N ILE A 166 -12.30 -2.38 1.97
CA ILE A 166 -12.56 -1.87 0.62
C ILE A 166 -12.92 -2.98 -0.33
N TYR A 167 -12.25 -4.14 -0.24
CA TYR A 167 -12.61 -5.29 -1.06
C TYR A 167 -14.06 -5.73 -0.78
N TYR A 168 -14.47 -5.80 0.50
CA TYR A 168 -15.86 -6.07 0.88
C TYR A 168 -16.83 -5.02 0.35
N PHE A 169 -16.44 -3.74 0.40
CA PHE A 169 -17.25 -2.64 -0.11
C PHE A 169 -17.45 -2.74 -1.62
N ILE A 170 -16.36 -2.96 -2.38
CA ILE A 170 -16.39 -3.14 -3.84
C ILE A 170 -17.31 -4.31 -4.21
N ARG A 171 -17.13 -5.47 -3.56
CA ARG A 171 -17.94 -6.66 -3.83
C ARG A 171 -19.41 -6.50 -3.41
N GLY A 172 -19.68 -5.74 -2.34
CA GLY A 172 -21.03 -5.45 -1.88
C GLY A 172 -21.84 -4.58 -2.85
N GLN A 173 -21.19 -3.73 -3.65
CA GLN A 173 -21.86 -2.92 -4.68
C GLN A 173 -22.17 -3.72 -5.97
N GLU A 174 -21.48 -4.83 -6.20
CA GLU A 174 -21.69 -5.70 -7.37
C GLU A 174 -22.78 -6.74 -7.17
N ASP A 175 -22.73 -7.44 -6.04
CA ASP A 175 -23.62 -8.56 -5.73
C ASP A 175 -24.88 -8.08 -5.01
N ILE A 176 -25.87 -7.54 -5.74
CA ILE A 176 -27.16 -7.10 -5.17
C ILE A 176 -27.87 -8.24 -4.42
N LYS A 177 -27.71 -9.50 -4.87
CA LYS A 177 -28.33 -10.68 -4.27
C LYS A 177 -27.69 -11.13 -2.95
N ASN A 178 -26.37 -10.94 -2.80
CA ASN A 178 -25.63 -11.37 -1.61
C ASN A 178 -25.05 -10.16 -0.89
N LYS A 179 -25.69 -9.73 0.20
CA LYS A 179 -25.16 -8.66 1.04
C LYS A 179 -23.81 -9.07 1.64
N TRP A 180 -22.71 -8.54 1.07
CA TRP A 180 -21.35 -8.75 1.58
C TRP A 180 -21.17 -8.12 2.96
N ILE A 181 -21.69 -6.90 3.15
CA ILE A 181 -21.74 -6.18 4.43
C ILE A 181 -23.16 -6.31 5.00
N GLY A 182 -23.38 -7.33 5.82
CA GLY A 182 -24.62 -7.56 6.56
C GLY A 182 -24.59 -6.90 7.94
N VAL A 183 -25.57 -7.25 8.78
CA VAL A 183 -25.66 -6.75 10.16
C VAL A 183 -24.47 -7.22 11.00
N LYS A 184 -24.03 -8.48 10.83
CA LYS A 184 -22.88 -9.05 11.55
C LYS A 184 -21.60 -8.27 11.27
N GLU A 185 -21.33 -7.97 10.01
CA GLU A 185 -20.14 -7.21 9.61
C GLU A 185 -20.21 -5.76 10.07
N LYS A 186 -21.40 -5.13 10.05
CA LYS A 186 -21.58 -3.77 10.59
C LYS A 186 -21.30 -3.70 12.09
N ILE A 187 -21.81 -4.66 12.86
CA ILE A 187 -21.54 -4.75 14.30
C ILE A 187 -20.04 -4.92 14.53
N LEU A 188 -19.39 -5.85 13.80
CA LEU A 188 -17.94 -6.06 13.90
C LEU A 188 -17.14 -4.79 13.61
N ILE A 189 -17.49 -4.03 12.56
CA ILE A 189 -16.83 -2.78 12.22
C ILE A 189 -17.00 -1.76 13.36
N PHE A 190 -18.23 -1.59 13.85
CA PHE A 190 -18.52 -0.61 14.90
C PHE A 190 -17.83 -0.95 16.23
N THR A 191 -17.77 -2.23 16.61
CA THR A 191 -17.11 -2.66 17.85
C THR A 191 -15.59 -2.71 17.73
N SER A 192 -15.04 -3.08 16.57
CA SER A 192 -13.59 -3.17 16.37
C SER A 192 -12.90 -1.82 16.27
N LEU A 193 -13.56 -0.78 15.74
CA LEU A 193 -12.99 0.57 15.60
C LEU A 193 -12.43 1.15 16.91
N PRO A 194 -13.20 1.25 18.02
CA PRO A 194 -12.67 1.77 19.28
C PRO A 194 -11.58 0.87 19.87
N ILE A 195 -11.69 -0.45 19.71
CA ILE A 195 -10.67 -1.41 20.17
C ILE A 195 -9.35 -1.18 19.43
N ILE A 196 -9.40 -1.02 18.11
CA ILE A 196 -8.23 -0.73 17.27
C ILE A 196 -7.62 0.62 17.67
N ILE A 197 -8.43 1.66 17.89
CA ILE A 197 -7.93 2.98 18.30
C ILE A 197 -7.17 2.89 19.63
N VAL A 198 -7.78 2.28 20.66
CA VAL A 198 -7.14 2.14 21.98
C VAL A 198 -5.91 1.25 21.89
N GLY A 199 -6.00 0.09 21.23
CA GLY A 199 -4.86 -0.82 21.04
C GLY A 199 -3.69 -0.17 20.31
N MET A 200 -3.97 0.61 19.26
CA MET A 200 -2.95 1.36 18.50
C MET A 200 -2.35 2.52 19.31
N GLY A 201 -3.13 3.10 20.22
CA GLY A 201 -2.66 4.07 21.21
C GLY A 201 -1.65 3.44 22.16
N LEU A 202 -2.01 2.30 22.76
CA LEU A 202 -1.17 1.53 23.69
C LEU A 202 0.14 1.07 23.07
N LEU A 203 0.11 0.60 21.82
CA LEU A 203 1.32 0.19 21.10
C LEU A 203 2.37 1.30 21.01
N ASN A 204 1.99 2.59 21.06
CA ASN A 204 2.98 3.67 21.12
C ASN A 204 3.79 3.65 22.42
N TYR A 205 3.12 3.43 23.54
CA TYR A 205 3.76 3.46 24.86
C TYR A 205 4.67 2.25 25.04
N VAL A 206 4.22 1.07 24.61
CA VAL A 206 5.03 -0.16 24.59
C VAL A 206 6.27 0.01 23.72
N ARG A 207 6.14 0.69 22.57
CA ARG A 207 7.27 0.91 21.66
C ARG A 207 8.30 1.88 22.22
N ASP A 208 7.84 2.92 22.91
CA ASP A 208 8.70 3.99 23.42
C ASP A 208 9.20 3.71 24.86
N ASN A 209 8.94 2.49 25.41
CA ASN A 209 9.27 2.06 26.78
C ASN A 209 8.85 3.07 27.86
N VAL A 210 7.72 3.75 27.67
CA VAL A 210 7.21 4.75 28.61
C VAL A 210 6.24 4.07 29.59
N GLU A 211 6.57 4.09 30.88
CA GLU A 211 5.67 3.63 31.94
C GLU A 211 4.44 4.54 32.04
N VAL A 212 3.25 3.94 31.93
CA VAL A 212 1.98 4.66 32.04
C VAL A 212 1.59 4.71 33.52
N SER A 213 1.96 5.79 34.20
CA SER A 213 1.71 5.95 35.64
C SER A 213 0.24 6.20 36.02
N ASN A 214 -0.64 6.53 35.06
CA ASN A 214 -2.09 6.65 35.26
C ASN A 214 -2.84 6.25 33.99
N PHE A 215 -3.50 5.09 33.99
CA PHE A 215 -4.17 4.54 32.81
C PHE A 215 -5.60 5.07 32.68
N LYS A 216 -5.80 6.12 31.86
CA LYS A 216 -7.14 6.59 31.47
C LYS A 216 -7.38 6.34 29.99
N ILE A 217 -8.43 5.58 29.66
CA ILE A 217 -8.78 5.21 28.28
C ILE A 217 -9.02 6.46 27.41
N PHE A 218 -9.63 7.50 27.98
CA PHE A 218 -9.87 8.75 27.28
C PHE A 218 -8.58 9.49 26.92
N ASP A 219 -7.56 9.46 27.78
CA ASP A 219 -6.27 10.09 27.50
C ASP A 219 -5.54 9.39 26.35
N ILE A 220 -5.66 8.06 26.26
CA ILE A 220 -5.13 7.27 25.13
C ILE A 220 -5.84 7.64 23.82
N PHE A 221 -7.14 7.89 23.87
CA PHE A 221 -7.90 8.32 22.71
C PHE A 221 -7.45 9.71 22.21
N ILE A 222 -7.28 10.67 23.11
CA ILE A 222 -6.77 12.01 22.78
C ILE A 222 -5.33 11.94 22.24
N ASP A 223 -4.46 11.17 22.90
CA ASP A 223 -3.08 10.94 22.44
C ASP A 223 -3.05 10.29 21.06
N PHE A 224 -3.94 9.34 20.79
CA PHE A 224 -4.08 8.73 19.48
C PHE A 224 -4.41 9.78 18.43
N ILE A 225 -5.42 10.63 18.64
CA ILE A 225 -5.79 11.70 17.70
C ILE A 225 -4.60 12.63 17.46
N TYR A 226 -3.92 13.07 18.52
CA TYR A 226 -2.75 13.95 18.41
C TYR A 226 -1.62 13.28 17.60
N LYS A 227 -1.32 12.01 17.86
CA LYS A 227 -0.32 11.22 17.11
C LYS A 227 -0.74 10.97 15.67
N GLN A 228 -2.04 10.91 15.35
CA GLN A 228 -2.48 10.90 13.95
C GLN A 228 -2.20 12.24 13.25
N GLY A 229 -2.15 13.35 13.99
CA GLY A 229 -1.76 14.68 13.51
C GLY A 229 -0.28 14.83 13.13
N THR A 230 0.58 13.84 13.38
CA THR A 230 2.01 13.87 12.98
C THR A 230 2.22 14.08 11.49
N SER A 231 1.28 13.65 10.64
CA SER A 231 1.31 13.89 9.19
C SER A 231 1.19 15.36 8.83
N PHE A 232 0.43 16.14 9.62
CA PHE A 232 0.41 17.59 9.50
C PHE A 232 1.78 18.18 9.85
N GLY A 233 2.45 17.62 10.87
CA GLY A 233 3.81 18.00 11.23
C GLY A 233 4.83 17.81 10.10
N VAL A 234 4.65 16.81 9.22
CA VAL A 234 5.49 16.62 8.02
C VAL A 234 5.29 17.77 7.04
N LEU A 235 4.06 18.24 6.82
CA LEU A 235 3.80 19.40 5.96
C LEU A 235 4.43 20.68 6.53
N ALA A 236 4.25 20.91 7.84
CA ALA A 236 4.81 22.07 8.51
C ALA A 236 6.35 22.07 8.50
N LYS A 237 6.99 20.94 8.83
CA LYS A 237 8.44 20.80 8.77
C LYS A 237 8.97 20.87 7.34
N GLY A 238 8.25 20.28 6.38
CA GLY A 238 8.57 20.37 4.96
C GLY A 238 8.62 21.82 4.49
N PHE A 239 7.65 22.63 4.88
CA PHE A 239 7.66 24.08 4.61
C PHE A 239 8.85 24.80 5.27
N LEU A 240 9.07 24.57 6.56
CA LEU A 240 10.14 25.25 7.32
C LEU A 240 11.55 24.90 6.83
N TYR A 241 11.78 23.66 6.40
CA TYR A 241 13.09 23.18 5.97
C TYR A 241 13.22 23.09 4.44
N ASN A 242 12.25 23.59 3.67
CA ASN A 242 12.22 23.44 2.21
C ASN A 242 13.49 23.98 1.54
N SER A 243 14.03 25.11 2.03
CA SER A 243 15.26 25.73 1.53
C SER A 243 16.52 24.88 1.73
N ASN A 244 16.47 23.93 2.67
CA ASN A 244 17.61 23.11 3.05
C ASN A 244 17.58 21.73 2.37
N ILE A 245 16.52 21.44 1.62
CA ILE A 245 16.39 20.19 0.87
C ILE A 245 17.44 20.20 -0.25
N ALA A 246 18.27 19.17 -0.29
CA ALA A 246 19.31 19.03 -1.30
C ALA A 246 18.70 18.83 -2.70
N VAL A 247 18.46 19.93 -3.43
CA VAL A 247 18.06 19.90 -4.85
C VAL A 247 19.30 19.61 -5.68
N ARG A 248 19.30 18.46 -6.37
CA ARG A 248 20.36 18.04 -7.30
C ARG A 248 19.79 18.01 -8.72
N SER A 249 20.65 17.95 -9.73
CA SER A 249 20.23 17.95 -11.14
C SER A 249 19.26 16.83 -11.54
N PHE A 250 19.19 15.75 -10.76
CA PHE A 250 18.32 14.58 -11.00
C PHE A 250 17.50 14.16 -9.77
N THR A 251 17.16 15.09 -8.87
CA THR A 251 16.26 14.78 -7.75
C THR A 251 14.80 14.93 -8.13
N ASN A 252 14.01 13.90 -7.88
CA ASN A 252 12.55 13.93 -8.00
C ASN A 252 11.96 13.13 -6.85
N PHE A 253 11.31 13.81 -5.90
CA PHE A 253 10.71 13.19 -4.73
C PHE A 253 9.38 12.50 -5.08
N THR A 254 8.56 13.11 -5.92
CA THR A 254 7.25 12.59 -6.36
C THR A 254 7.38 11.19 -6.99
N PHE A 255 8.36 11.03 -7.88
CA PHE A 255 8.65 9.78 -8.59
C PHE A 255 9.86 9.03 -8.01
N GLY A 256 10.33 9.41 -6.82
CA GLY A 256 11.53 8.87 -6.18
C GLY A 256 11.59 7.33 -6.18
N PRO A 257 10.58 6.63 -5.62
CA PRO A 257 10.50 5.17 -5.66
C PRO A 257 10.65 4.54 -7.05
N ILE A 258 10.12 5.18 -8.09
CA ILE A 258 10.22 4.68 -9.47
C ILE A 258 11.63 4.93 -10.01
N VAL A 259 12.15 6.14 -9.85
CA VAL A 259 13.49 6.52 -10.30
C VAL A 259 14.54 5.62 -9.65
N GLU A 260 14.47 5.41 -8.34
CA GLU A 260 15.41 4.57 -7.61
C GLU A 260 15.34 3.10 -7.99
N TYR A 261 14.15 2.57 -8.31
CA TYR A 261 14.04 1.20 -8.79
C TYR A 261 14.86 0.96 -10.08
N PHE A 262 14.81 1.91 -11.03
CA PHE A 262 15.53 1.83 -12.29
C PHE A 262 16.99 2.29 -12.22
N THR A 263 17.33 3.17 -11.29
CA THR A 263 18.69 3.75 -11.19
C THR A 263 19.55 3.12 -10.09
N HIS A 264 18.97 2.58 -9.02
CA HIS A 264 19.73 2.04 -7.89
C HIS A 264 19.30 0.62 -7.49
N GLY A 265 18.24 0.09 -8.12
CA GLY A 265 17.80 -1.29 -7.94
C GLY A 265 18.63 -2.31 -8.73
N ASN A 266 18.43 -3.60 -8.43
CA ASN A 266 19.09 -4.70 -9.12
C ASN A 266 18.89 -4.68 -10.65
N PHE A 267 17.75 -4.16 -11.10
CA PHE A 267 17.45 -4.02 -12.52
C PHE A 267 18.31 -2.93 -13.19
N GLY A 268 18.49 -1.79 -12.51
CA GLY A 268 19.40 -0.73 -12.98
C GLY A 268 20.83 -1.20 -13.10
N LYS A 269 21.31 -1.96 -12.10
CA LYS A 269 22.63 -2.58 -12.14
C LYS A 269 22.80 -3.52 -13.33
N LEU A 270 21.78 -4.32 -13.64
CA LEU A 270 21.84 -5.31 -14.73
C LEU A 270 21.86 -4.66 -16.12
N LEU A 271 21.08 -3.59 -16.34
CA LEU A 271 20.89 -3.01 -17.67
C LEU A 271 21.74 -1.76 -17.95
N PHE A 272 22.07 -0.98 -16.92
CA PHE A 272 22.68 0.34 -17.05
C PHE A 272 23.96 0.48 -16.22
N ASP A 273 24.48 -0.63 -15.67
CA ASP A 273 25.66 -0.69 -14.79
C ASP A 273 25.63 0.33 -13.63
N THR A 274 24.44 0.57 -13.09
CA THR A 274 24.28 1.54 -12.02
C THR A 274 24.76 1.00 -10.67
N LYS A 275 25.19 1.93 -9.79
CA LYS A 275 25.68 1.61 -8.45
C LYS A 275 24.51 1.59 -7.45
N PRO A 276 24.20 0.44 -6.82
CA PRO A 276 23.20 0.40 -5.76
C PRO A 276 23.69 1.16 -4.52
N PHE A 277 22.75 1.63 -3.70
CA PHE A 277 23.10 2.20 -2.39
C PHE A 277 23.82 1.16 -1.53
N THR A 278 24.84 1.61 -0.80
CA THR A 278 25.59 0.75 0.13
C THR A 278 24.81 0.50 1.42
N ALA A 279 24.02 1.48 1.85
CA ALA A 279 23.16 1.40 3.02
C ALA A 279 21.71 1.04 2.66
N THR A 280 21.11 0.14 3.45
CA THR A 280 19.69 -0.26 3.34
C THR A 280 18.82 0.30 4.47
N THR A 281 19.43 1.02 5.41
CA THR A 281 18.83 1.59 6.62
C THR A 281 19.21 3.07 6.75
N ASN A 282 18.66 3.74 7.76
CA ASN A 282 18.90 5.16 8.01
C ASN A 282 20.40 5.47 7.99
N SER A 283 20.83 6.31 7.05
CA SER A 283 22.24 6.56 6.78
C SER A 283 22.43 7.91 6.09
N ILE A 284 23.63 8.45 6.21
CA ILE A 284 24.00 9.71 5.54
C ILE A 284 23.90 9.55 4.02
N GLU A 285 24.23 8.36 3.49
CA GLU A 285 24.10 8.06 2.07
C GLU A 285 22.65 8.23 1.62
N LEU A 286 21.69 7.58 2.27
CA LEU A 286 20.28 7.71 1.89
C LEU A 286 19.77 9.13 2.14
N ALA A 287 20.16 9.79 3.22
CA ALA A 287 19.74 11.16 3.49
C ALA A 287 20.13 12.16 2.40
N ILE A 288 21.34 12.02 1.85
CA ILE A 288 21.88 12.98 0.87
C ILE A 288 21.64 12.51 -0.57
N LYS A 289 21.76 11.20 -0.83
CA LYS A 289 21.77 10.65 -2.20
C LYS A 289 20.43 10.09 -2.66
N SER A 290 19.56 9.66 -1.76
CA SER A 290 18.24 9.12 -2.12
C SER A 290 17.30 10.21 -2.64
N ASN A 291 16.36 9.80 -3.49
CA ASN A 291 15.16 10.55 -3.86
C ASN A 291 14.02 10.33 -2.84
N SER A 292 14.28 9.68 -1.71
CA SER A 292 13.33 9.52 -0.60
C SER A 292 13.24 10.83 0.19
N TYR A 293 12.10 11.50 0.05
CA TYR A 293 11.78 12.70 0.82
C TYR A 293 11.82 12.44 2.34
N ALA A 294 11.39 11.23 2.75
CA ALA A 294 11.40 10.83 4.16
C ALA A 294 12.82 10.82 4.74
N HIS A 295 13.81 10.30 4.02
CA HIS A 295 15.20 10.27 4.51
C HIS A 295 15.82 11.66 4.53
N ASN A 296 15.60 12.45 3.48
CA ASN A 296 16.16 13.79 3.35
C ASN A 296 15.61 14.74 4.43
N LEU A 297 14.27 14.84 4.56
CA LEU A 297 13.64 15.70 5.57
C LEU A 297 13.95 15.24 7.00
N SER A 298 13.98 13.93 7.25
CA SER A 298 14.30 13.42 8.60
C SER A 298 15.73 13.76 9.01
N TYR A 299 16.70 13.67 8.09
CA TYR A 299 18.07 14.02 8.39
C TYR A 299 18.25 15.53 8.61
N ILE A 300 17.63 16.37 7.79
CA ILE A 300 17.69 17.83 7.96
C ILE A 300 17.11 18.25 9.31
N ALA A 301 15.95 17.70 9.67
CA ALA A 301 15.23 18.13 10.86
C ALA A 301 15.74 17.50 12.17
N MET A 302 16.34 16.30 12.12
CA MET A 302 16.69 15.52 13.33
C MET A 302 18.15 15.09 13.43
N LYS A 303 18.93 15.17 12.34
CA LYS A 303 20.36 14.82 12.26
C LYS A 303 20.73 13.50 12.96
N GLY A 304 21.23 13.57 14.19
CA GLY A 304 21.70 12.42 14.97
C GLY A 304 20.60 11.38 15.24
N ASP A 305 19.41 11.84 15.60
CA ASP A 305 18.29 10.92 15.91
C ASP A 305 17.87 10.13 14.66
N TYR A 306 17.97 10.72 13.47
CA TYR A 306 17.72 10.00 12.22
C TYR A 306 18.67 8.81 12.08
N LEU A 307 19.98 9.02 12.33
CA LEU A 307 20.98 7.95 12.27
C LEU A 307 20.76 6.88 13.34
N GLN A 308 20.10 7.22 14.44
CA GLN A 308 19.68 6.26 15.48
C GLN A 308 18.40 5.48 15.13
N GLY A 309 17.79 5.72 13.96
CA GLY A 309 16.61 4.99 13.49
C GLY A 309 15.30 5.76 13.62
N HIS A 310 15.31 7.04 14.01
CA HIS A 310 14.11 7.88 14.00
C HIS A 310 13.77 8.36 12.58
N GLY A 311 12.50 8.63 12.31
CA GLY A 311 12.06 9.15 11.02
C GLY A 311 10.75 9.93 11.12
N LEU A 312 10.64 10.99 10.32
CA LEU A 312 9.45 11.83 10.22
C LEU A 312 8.40 11.27 9.25
N GLY A 313 8.82 10.46 8.28
CA GLY A 313 7.98 9.98 7.19
C GLY A 313 7.94 10.99 6.02
N SER A 314 7.05 10.73 5.07
CA SER A 314 6.82 11.58 3.90
C SER A 314 5.33 11.97 3.79
N SER A 315 5.01 12.79 2.81
CA SER A 315 3.64 13.05 2.38
C SER A 315 3.64 13.35 0.89
N PHE A 316 2.78 12.69 0.11
CA PHE A 316 2.68 12.94 -1.33
C PHE A 316 2.41 14.41 -1.65
N ILE A 317 1.67 15.11 -0.78
CA ILE A 317 1.37 16.53 -0.93
C ILE A 317 2.67 17.33 -0.87
N MET A 318 3.54 16.99 0.08
CA MET A 318 4.81 17.69 0.26
C MET A 318 5.83 17.32 -0.82
N GLU A 319 5.89 16.07 -1.27
CA GLU A 319 6.73 15.66 -2.40
C GLU A 319 6.35 16.43 -3.67
N ASN A 320 5.05 16.44 -4.00
CA ASN A 320 4.53 17.17 -5.16
C ASN A 320 4.75 18.68 -5.07
N PHE A 321 4.67 19.24 -3.86
CA PHE A 321 4.96 20.65 -3.65
C PHE A 321 6.44 20.97 -3.83
N THR A 322 7.32 20.12 -3.32
CA THR A 322 8.76 20.33 -3.39
C THR A 322 9.24 20.30 -4.85
N ASP A 323 8.71 19.36 -5.65
CA ASP A 323 9.11 19.22 -7.05
C ASP A 323 8.40 20.21 -7.99
N TYR A 324 7.13 20.55 -7.72
CA TYR A 324 6.25 21.22 -8.71
C TYR A 324 5.37 22.34 -8.12
N GLY A 325 5.56 22.70 -6.86
CA GLY A 325 4.80 23.74 -6.17
C GLY A 325 3.30 23.44 -6.03
N TYR A 326 2.51 24.48 -5.77
CA TYR A 326 1.06 24.37 -5.60
C TYR A 326 0.34 23.81 -6.84
N LEU A 327 0.82 24.15 -8.03
CA LEU A 327 0.24 23.70 -9.30
C LEU A 327 0.42 22.19 -9.46
N GLY A 328 1.59 21.65 -9.13
CA GLY A 328 1.80 20.20 -9.13
C GLY A 328 0.90 19.47 -8.16
N VAL A 329 0.77 19.95 -6.91
CA VAL A 329 -0.17 19.37 -5.94
C VAL A 329 -1.58 19.31 -6.51
N PHE A 330 -2.07 20.41 -7.08
CA PHE A 330 -3.39 20.45 -7.69
C PHE A 330 -3.53 19.42 -8.83
N LEU A 331 -2.61 19.43 -9.81
CA LEU A 331 -2.70 18.56 -10.99
C LEU A 331 -2.58 17.07 -10.65
N PHE A 332 -1.64 16.69 -9.79
CA PHE A 332 -1.48 15.30 -9.37
C PHE A 332 -2.68 14.83 -8.53
N SER A 333 -3.27 15.70 -7.70
CA SER A 333 -4.51 15.39 -6.99
C SER A 333 -5.70 15.24 -7.93
N VAL A 334 -5.80 16.05 -9.00
CA VAL A 334 -6.80 15.85 -10.07
C VAL A 334 -6.61 14.48 -10.74
N ALA A 335 -5.37 14.09 -11.05
CA ALA A 335 -5.07 12.79 -11.64
C ALA A 335 -5.46 11.63 -10.70
N LEU A 336 -5.17 11.74 -9.40
CA LEU A 336 -5.58 10.76 -8.39
C LEU A 336 -7.10 10.63 -8.29
N GLY A 337 -7.81 11.76 -8.19
CA GLY A 337 -9.27 11.77 -8.11
C GLY A 337 -9.91 11.14 -9.36
N PHE A 338 -9.34 11.42 -10.53
CA PHE A 338 -9.75 10.78 -11.77
C PHE A 338 -9.54 9.26 -11.74
N LEU A 339 -8.37 8.83 -11.28
CA LEU A 339 -7.95 7.44 -11.20
C LEU A 339 -8.79 6.64 -10.20
N PHE A 340 -9.19 7.19 -9.05
CA PHE A 340 -10.03 6.51 -8.06
C PHE A 340 -11.38 6.07 -8.65
N ILE A 341 -12.04 6.96 -9.39
CA ILE A 341 -13.32 6.65 -10.04
C ILE A 341 -13.12 5.60 -11.14
N ARG A 342 -12.00 5.63 -11.88
CA ARG A 342 -11.69 4.63 -12.89
C ARG A 342 -11.41 3.26 -12.29
N MET A 343 -10.69 3.20 -11.18
CA MET A 343 -10.38 1.98 -10.44
C MET A 343 -11.66 1.28 -9.96
N LEU A 344 -12.60 2.02 -9.37
CA LEU A 344 -13.91 1.49 -8.97
C LEU A 344 -14.72 1.04 -10.19
N ASN A 345 -14.73 1.81 -11.29
CA ASN A 345 -15.45 1.38 -12.49
C ASN A 345 -14.83 0.13 -13.14
N VAL A 346 -13.53 -0.08 -12.99
CA VAL A 346 -12.84 -1.29 -13.47
C VAL A 346 -13.26 -2.52 -12.67
N SER A 347 -13.45 -2.43 -11.35
CA SER A 347 -13.89 -3.58 -10.56
C SER A 347 -15.24 -4.10 -11.03
N TYR A 348 -16.17 -3.18 -11.36
CA TYR A 348 -17.49 -3.52 -11.89
C TYR A 348 -17.47 -4.19 -13.27
N ARG A 349 -16.35 -4.14 -13.99
CA ARG A 349 -16.20 -4.79 -15.29
C ARG A 349 -15.57 -6.17 -15.11
N ASN A 350 -15.98 -7.14 -15.92
CA ASN A 350 -15.44 -8.51 -15.88
C ASN A 350 -14.02 -8.65 -16.47
N LYS A 351 -13.15 -7.64 -16.29
CA LYS A 351 -11.76 -7.67 -16.75
C LYS A 351 -10.82 -7.87 -15.56
N ILE A 352 -10.23 -9.07 -15.48
CA ILE A 352 -9.37 -9.47 -14.35
C ILE A 352 -8.12 -8.58 -14.25
N LEU A 353 -7.32 -8.45 -15.31
CA LEU A 353 -6.02 -7.78 -15.22
C LEU A 353 -6.10 -6.32 -14.72
N PRO A 354 -7.00 -5.46 -15.26
CA PRO A 354 -7.18 -4.13 -14.71
C PRO A 354 -7.65 -4.14 -13.25
N PHE A 355 -8.47 -5.11 -12.83
CA PHE A 355 -8.91 -5.22 -11.44
C PHE A 355 -7.77 -5.68 -10.51
N VAL A 356 -6.86 -6.56 -10.98
CA VAL A 356 -5.62 -6.90 -10.26
C VAL A 356 -4.78 -5.65 -10.02
N CYS A 357 -4.57 -4.84 -11.06
CA CYS A 357 -3.80 -3.59 -10.95
C CYS A 357 -4.46 -2.64 -9.95
N THR A 358 -5.80 -2.51 -9.99
CA THR A 358 -6.57 -1.74 -9.01
C THR A 358 -6.32 -2.23 -7.58
N LEU A 359 -6.44 -3.53 -7.32
CA LEU A 359 -6.25 -4.08 -5.98
C LEU A 359 -4.82 -3.86 -5.45
N ILE A 360 -3.80 -4.00 -6.30
CA ILE A 360 -2.43 -3.74 -5.90
C ILE A 360 -2.22 -2.26 -5.53
N ILE A 361 -2.73 -1.33 -6.34
CA ILE A 361 -2.64 0.09 -6.00
C ILE A 361 -3.35 0.36 -4.66
N LEU A 362 -4.58 -0.16 -4.48
CA LEU A 362 -5.37 0.05 -3.26
C LEU A 362 -4.68 -0.45 -1.99
N ASN A 363 -3.77 -1.42 -2.09
CA ASN A 363 -3.03 -1.95 -0.95
C ASN A 363 -2.18 -0.87 -0.25
N ASN A 364 -1.60 0.06 -1.01
CA ASN A 364 -0.75 1.14 -0.48
C ASN A 364 -1.36 2.53 -0.62
N LEU A 365 -2.39 2.71 -1.46
CA LEU A 365 -2.97 4.01 -1.80
C LEU A 365 -3.40 4.83 -0.57
N PHE A 366 -3.99 4.20 0.44
CA PHE A 366 -4.46 4.89 1.64
C PHE A 366 -3.34 5.35 2.56
N PHE A 367 -2.11 4.87 2.33
CA PHE A 367 -0.93 5.33 3.05
C PHE A 367 -0.31 6.59 2.43
N MET A 368 -0.65 6.90 1.17
CA MET A 368 -0.08 8.01 0.40
C MET A 368 -0.08 9.38 1.11
N PRO A 369 -1.11 9.79 1.89
CA PRO A 369 -1.04 11.03 2.67
C PRO A 369 0.14 11.10 3.67
N ARG A 370 0.68 9.94 4.04
CA ARG A 370 1.79 9.73 5.00
C ARG A 370 3.04 9.10 4.37
N SER A 371 3.03 8.94 3.06
CA SER A 371 4.08 8.25 2.33
C SER A 371 4.31 8.89 0.97
N SER A 372 5.14 8.27 0.15
CA SER A 372 5.50 8.84 -1.15
C SER A 372 4.35 8.75 -2.15
N PHE A 373 4.28 9.72 -3.07
CA PHE A 373 3.29 9.73 -4.15
C PHE A 373 3.34 8.48 -5.01
N SER A 374 4.52 8.11 -5.51
CA SER A 374 4.66 7.03 -6.49
C SER A 374 4.76 5.63 -5.89
N GLU A 375 4.87 5.49 -4.56
CA GLU A 375 5.00 4.19 -3.87
C GLU A 375 3.83 3.24 -4.16
N SER A 376 2.61 3.78 -4.31
CA SER A 376 1.42 2.97 -4.62
C SER A 376 1.42 2.45 -6.06
N PHE A 377 2.16 3.10 -6.95
CA PHE A 377 2.21 2.76 -8.38
C PHE A 377 3.47 2.00 -8.76
N SER A 378 4.58 2.22 -8.04
CA SER A 378 5.89 1.63 -8.35
C SER A 378 5.85 0.11 -8.42
N ILE A 379 5.00 -0.53 -7.60
CA ILE A 379 4.79 -1.99 -7.61
C ILE A 379 4.40 -2.49 -9.00
N LEU A 380 3.56 -1.76 -9.74
CA LEU A 380 3.13 -2.14 -11.08
C LEU A 380 4.26 -2.06 -12.13
N LEU A 381 5.34 -1.34 -11.83
CA LEU A 381 6.51 -1.22 -12.70
C LEU A 381 7.57 -2.28 -12.38
N THR A 382 7.40 -3.04 -11.30
CA THR A 382 8.36 -4.08 -10.92
C THR A 382 8.28 -5.30 -11.83
N PHE A 383 9.43 -5.86 -12.18
CA PHE A 383 9.51 -7.10 -12.95
C PHE A 383 8.85 -8.27 -12.22
N GLN A 384 9.02 -8.34 -10.90
CA GLN A 384 8.45 -9.39 -10.05
C GLN A 384 6.92 -9.46 -10.18
N PHE A 385 6.26 -8.31 -10.27
CA PHE A 385 4.82 -8.24 -10.48
C PHE A 385 4.42 -8.85 -11.82
N TRP A 386 4.98 -8.37 -12.93
CA TRP A 386 4.60 -8.88 -14.26
C TRP A 386 4.95 -10.35 -14.45
N PHE A 387 6.09 -10.79 -13.93
CA PHE A 387 6.51 -12.18 -13.99
C PHE A 387 5.46 -13.11 -13.39
N ILE A 388 4.99 -12.84 -12.16
CA ILE A 388 4.01 -13.74 -11.52
C ILE A 388 2.62 -13.66 -12.17
N ILE A 389 2.21 -12.48 -12.66
CA ILE A 389 0.94 -12.32 -13.37
C ILE A 389 0.93 -13.15 -14.65
N ILE A 390 1.99 -13.04 -15.45
CA ILE A 390 2.15 -13.81 -16.69
C ILE A 390 2.18 -15.30 -16.36
N LEU A 391 2.93 -15.72 -15.34
CA LEU A 391 3.01 -17.11 -14.93
C LEU A 391 1.63 -17.67 -14.56
N ILE A 392 0.86 -16.97 -13.72
CA ILE A 392 -0.49 -17.42 -13.32
C ILE A 392 -1.40 -17.52 -14.56
N PHE A 393 -1.35 -16.53 -15.46
CA PHE A 393 -2.23 -16.51 -16.64
C PHE A 393 -1.86 -17.59 -17.66
N VAL A 394 -0.58 -17.84 -17.87
CA VAL A 394 -0.09 -18.90 -18.76
C VAL A 394 -0.49 -20.27 -18.21
N VAL A 395 -0.22 -20.55 -16.93
CA VAL A 395 -0.58 -21.83 -16.29
C VAL A 395 -2.10 -22.03 -16.31
N ALA A 396 -2.89 -21.00 -15.99
CA ALA A 396 -4.35 -21.08 -16.05
C ALA A 396 -4.86 -21.36 -17.48
N LYS A 397 -4.20 -20.77 -18.49
CA LYS A 397 -4.52 -21.02 -19.91
C LYS A 397 -4.17 -22.44 -20.34
N LEU A 398 -3.02 -22.97 -19.90
CA LEU A 398 -2.62 -24.36 -20.16
C LEU A 398 -3.63 -25.36 -19.58
N ILE A 399 -4.12 -25.13 -18.36
CA ILE A 399 -5.17 -25.96 -17.74
C ILE A 399 -6.52 -25.81 -18.47
N SER A 400 -6.80 -24.65 -19.08
CA SER A 400 -8.06 -24.41 -19.80
C SER A 400 -8.10 -25.00 -21.20
N LYS A 401 -6.95 -25.37 -21.77
CA LYS A 401 -6.90 -25.99 -23.09
C LYS A 401 -7.37 -27.43 -22.89
N GLU A 402 -8.53 -27.76 -23.45
CA GLU A 402 -8.94 -29.16 -23.58
C GLU A 402 -7.78 -29.90 -24.26
N ASN A 403 -7.13 -30.81 -23.53
CA ASN A 403 -6.10 -31.64 -24.10
C ASN A 403 -6.78 -32.46 -25.20
N SER A 404 -6.42 -32.21 -26.46
CA SER A 404 -6.93 -32.95 -27.61
C SER A 404 -6.75 -34.48 -27.46
N TYR A 405 -5.82 -34.92 -26.61
CA TYR A 405 -5.61 -36.32 -26.25
C TYR A 405 -6.74 -36.96 -25.42
N THR A 406 -7.53 -36.20 -24.64
CA THR A 406 -8.66 -36.77 -23.88
C THR A 406 -9.92 -36.96 -24.73
N ILE A 407 -10.04 -36.24 -25.86
CA ILE A 407 -11.18 -36.37 -26.78
C ILE A 407 -11.09 -37.68 -27.57
N PHE A 408 -9.88 -38.11 -27.94
CA PHE A 408 -9.70 -39.40 -28.63
C PHE A 408 -10.04 -40.60 -27.73
N LYS A 409 -9.74 -40.52 -26.42
CA LYS A 409 -10.00 -41.64 -25.49
C LYS A 409 -11.48 -41.84 -25.13
N ILE A 410 -12.33 -40.82 -25.33
CA ILE A 410 -13.79 -40.92 -25.08
C ILE A 410 -14.53 -41.41 -26.33
N LYS A 411 -13.92 -41.35 -27.52
CA LYS A 411 -14.48 -41.93 -28.76
C LYS A 411 -14.18 -43.42 -28.95
N GLU A 412 -13.34 -44.01 -28.10
CA GLU A 412 -12.93 -45.42 -28.14
C GLU A 412 -13.58 -46.28 -27.04
N ILE A 413 -14.57 -45.75 -26.31
CA ILE A 413 -15.43 -46.48 -25.37
C ILE A 413 -16.86 -46.34 -25.86
#